data_AF-A0A410NT99-F1
#
_entry.id   AF-A0A410NT99-F1
#
_cell.length_a   1.000
_cell.length_b   1.000
_cell.length_c   1.000
_cell.angle_alpha   90.00
_cell.angle_beta   90.00
_cell.angle_gamma   90.00
#
_symmetry.space_group_name_H-M   'P 1'
#
loop_
_entity.id
_entity.type
_entity.pdbx_description
1 polymer ?
#
loop_
_entity_poly.entity_id
_entity_poly.type
_entity_poly.pdbx_seq_one_letter_code
_entity_poly.pdbx_strand_id
1 'polypeptide(L)'
;MLIEPPADEARLSLERAVAEAVRARLAAGPRGSVDGDAIALRAVLQGASLAEKSAVRAVLGRLEAADGRPLIACGSLSQMLASDRWGLAARPMVEADQALIAVRDGAAQKTRALIDLSARPWWGRLLALPMLKVIAALPDDAAAAPRALMVGTEALGPTGDDRTFWVTDSAWPDARIVEALGQAGLAAEFLSGGGGLKLFVLTGYVQAEDVRLDGAPGGLTGVIGAAPVF
;
A
#
# COMPACT_ATOMS: atom_id res chain seq x y z
N MET A 1 -38.33 -6.42 37.16
CA MET A 1 -39.11 -6.30 35.91
C MET A 1 -38.19 -5.63 34.90
N LEU A 2 -37.81 -6.31 33.82
CA LEU A 2 -36.97 -5.72 32.76
C LEU A 2 -37.90 -4.98 31.80
N ILE A 3 -37.58 -3.72 31.52
CA ILE A 3 -38.33 -2.88 30.57
C ILE A 3 -37.59 -2.97 29.23
N GLU A 4 -38.30 -3.37 28.19
CA GLU A 4 -37.76 -3.40 26.83
C GLU A 4 -37.54 -1.95 26.34
N PRO A 5 -36.35 -1.61 25.81
CA PRO A 5 -36.11 -0.29 25.26
C PRO A 5 -37.01 -0.04 24.04
N PRO A 6 -37.48 1.20 23.82
CA PRO A 6 -38.28 1.53 22.66
C PRO A 6 -37.50 1.33 21.36
N ALA A 7 -38.20 0.96 20.29
CA ALA A 7 -37.61 0.81 18.97
C ALA A 7 -37.07 2.16 18.45
N ASP A 8 -35.87 2.13 17.86
CA ASP A 8 -35.20 3.26 17.21
C ASP A 8 -35.20 3.06 15.69
N GLU A 9 -36.26 3.52 15.03
CA GLU A 9 -36.44 3.40 13.58
C GLU A 9 -35.38 4.16 12.78
N ALA A 10 -34.87 5.28 13.32
CA ALA A 10 -33.82 6.05 12.66
C ALA A 10 -32.50 5.27 12.65
N ARG A 11 -32.13 4.67 13.80
CA ARG A 11 -30.96 3.78 13.87
C ARG A 11 -31.11 2.58 12.95
N LEU A 12 -32.29 1.94 12.94
CA LEU A 12 -32.56 0.80 12.07
C LEU A 12 -32.38 1.15 10.58
N SER A 13 -32.83 2.34 10.16
CA SER A 13 -32.65 2.82 8.78
C SER A 13 -31.16 2.97 8.40
N LEU A 14 -30.34 3.53 9.29
CA LEU A 14 -28.90 3.67 9.06
C LEU A 14 -28.19 2.31 8.96
N GLU A 15 -28.50 1.36 9.84
CA GLU A 15 -27.92 0.00 9.78
C GLU A 15 -28.32 -0.74 8.51
N ARG A 16 -29.57 -0.57 8.04
CA ARG A 16 -30.03 -1.13 6.76
C ARG A 16 -29.23 -0.57 5.59
N ALA A 17 -28.96 0.74 5.57
CA ALA A 17 -28.18 1.36 4.49
C ALA A 17 -26.75 0.78 4.41
N VAL A 18 -26.10 0.56 5.55
CA VAL A 18 -24.77 -0.10 5.60
C VAL A 18 -24.86 -1.53 5.06
N ALA A 19 -25.84 -2.31 5.52
CA ALA A 19 -26.02 -3.70 5.09
C ALA A 19 -26.36 -3.81 3.59
N GLU A 20 -27.12 -2.87 3.04
CA GLU A 20 -27.42 -2.78 1.61
C GLU A 20 -26.18 -2.47 0.78
N ALA A 21 -25.39 -1.47 1.18
CA ALA A 21 -24.15 -1.12 0.49
C ALA A 21 -23.15 -2.29 0.49
N VAL A 22 -23.00 -2.98 1.63
CA VAL A 22 -22.15 -4.18 1.75
C VAL A 22 -22.63 -5.29 0.81
N ARG A 23 -23.92 -5.62 0.83
CA ARG A 23 -24.50 -6.66 -0.04
C ARG A 23 -24.34 -6.33 -1.52
N ALA A 24 -24.63 -5.09 -1.90
CA ALA A 24 -24.46 -4.63 -3.27
C ALA A 24 -22.99 -4.75 -3.71
N ARG A 25 -22.05 -4.40 -2.83
CA ARG A 25 -20.62 -4.45 -3.16
C ARG A 25 -20.09 -5.87 -3.29
N LEU A 26 -20.56 -6.81 -2.47
CA LEU A 26 -20.24 -8.23 -2.60
C LEU A 26 -20.85 -8.83 -3.87
N ALA A 27 -22.10 -8.47 -4.19
CA ALA A 27 -22.81 -8.95 -5.38
C ALA A 27 -22.16 -8.44 -6.69
N ALA A 28 -21.54 -7.26 -6.67
CA ALA A 28 -20.79 -6.73 -7.80
C ALA A 28 -19.52 -7.55 -8.13
N GLY A 29 -19.09 -8.42 -7.22
CA GLY A 29 -17.92 -9.28 -7.41
C GLY A 29 -16.57 -8.56 -7.28
N PRO A 30 -15.50 -9.23 -7.75
CA PRO A 30 -14.14 -8.74 -7.60
C PRO A 30 -13.95 -7.36 -8.22
N ARG A 31 -13.08 -6.57 -7.59
CA ARG A 31 -12.59 -5.30 -8.13
C ARG A 31 -11.92 -5.47 -9.49
N GLY A 32 -11.99 -4.41 -10.30
CA GLY A 32 -11.28 -4.28 -11.56
C GLY A 32 -9.77 -4.13 -11.34
N SER A 33 -9.21 -2.97 -11.70
CA SER A 33 -7.82 -2.63 -11.42
C SER A 33 -7.67 -1.90 -10.07
N VAL A 34 -6.53 -2.11 -9.41
CA VAL A 34 -6.16 -1.38 -8.18
C VAL A 34 -6.17 0.13 -8.42
N ASP A 35 -5.72 0.57 -9.60
CA ASP A 35 -5.70 1.97 -9.99
C ASP A 35 -7.12 2.57 -10.08
N GLY A 36 -8.05 1.84 -10.70
CA GLY A 36 -9.44 2.26 -10.82
C GLY A 36 -10.12 2.38 -9.46
N ASP A 37 -9.83 1.46 -8.55
CA ASP A 37 -10.32 1.54 -7.18
C ASP A 37 -9.75 2.73 -6.42
N ALA A 38 -8.45 3.01 -6.56
CA ALA A 38 -7.81 4.16 -5.93
C ALA A 38 -8.44 5.48 -6.41
N ILE A 39 -8.65 5.61 -7.73
CA ILE A 39 -9.29 6.80 -8.32
C ILE A 39 -10.72 6.97 -7.79
N ALA A 40 -11.52 5.89 -7.81
CA ALA A 40 -12.89 5.93 -7.32
C ALA A 40 -12.95 6.27 -5.82
N LEU A 41 -12.06 5.67 -5.03
CA LEU A 41 -12.02 5.89 -3.59
C LEU A 41 -11.60 7.31 -3.23
N ARG A 42 -10.62 7.89 -3.94
CA ARG A 42 -10.20 9.27 -3.72
C ARG A 42 -11.36 10.26 -3.88
N ALA A 43 -12.19 10.06 -4.90
CA ALA A 43 -13.39 10.88 -5.12
C ALA A 43 -14.39 10.76 -3.95
N VAL A 44 -14.58 9.56 -3.40
CA VAL A 44 -15.47 9.31 -2.25
C VAL A 44 -14.92 9.91 -0.95
N LEU A 45 -13.60 9.90 -0.77
CA LEU A 45 -12.96 10.40 0.45
C LEU A 45 -12.71 11.92 0.44
N GLN A 46 -13.01 12.60 -0.66
CA GLN A 46 -12.84 14.04 -0.78
C GLN A 46 -13.78 14.77 0.19
N GLY A 47 -13.22 15.62 1.05
CA GLY A 47 -13.98 16.36 2.07
C GLY A 47 -14.38 15.55 3.31
N ALA A 48 -14.10 14.23 3.34
CA ALA A 48 -14.35 13.40 4.50
C ALA A 48 -13.35 13.69 5.63
N SER A 49 -13.83 13.62 6.87
CA SER A 49 -12.99 13.64 8.07
C SER A 49 -12.09 12.41 8.16
N LEU A 50 -11.05 12.46 8.99
CA LEU A 50 -10.14 11.32 9.19
C LEU A 50 -10.90 10.07 9.68
N ALA A 51 -11.87 10.23 10.58
CA ALA A 51 -12.67 9.12 11.09
C ALA A 51 -13.50 8.45 9.99
N GLU A 52 -14.12 9.25 9.11
CA GLU A 52 -14.89 8.74 7.97
C GLU A 52 -13.99 8.00 6.98
N LYS A 53 -12.80 8.56 6.65
CA LYS A 53 -11.82 7.89 5.79
C LYS A 53 -11.41 6.54 6.34
N SER A 54 -11.05 6.48 7.62
CA SER A 54 -10.67 5.23 8.28
C SER A 54 -11.80 4.20 8.25
N ALA A 55 -13.04 4.60 8.57
CA ALA A 55 -14.19 3.70 8.54
C ALA A 55 -14.46 3.15 7.14
N VAL A 56 -14.44 4.01 6.11
CA VAL A 56 -14.64 3.60 4.71
C VAL A 56 -13.53 2.65 4.28
N ARG A 57 -12.24 2.96 4.53
CA ARG A 57 -11.11 2.09 4.19
C ARG A 57 -11.23 0.72 4.90
N ALA A 58 -11.62 0.69 6.17
CA ALA A 58 -11.79 -0.54 6.94
C ALA A 58 -12.93 -1.44 6.40
N VAL A 59 -14.07 -0.85 6.02
CA VAL A 59 -15.18 -1.58 5.38
C VAL A 59 -14.74 -2.11 4.01
N LEU A 60 -14.17 -1.25 3.18
CA LEU A 60 -13.72 -1.61 1.84
C LEU A 60 -12.63 -2.67 1.84
N GLY A 61 -11.76 -2.70 2.85
CA GLY A 61 -10.72 -3.72 2.96
C GLY A 61 -11.30 -5.07 3.39
N ARG A 62 -12.27 -5.11 4.31
CA ARG A 62 -12.96 -6.36 4.65
C ARG A 62 -13.74 -6.94 3.47
N LEU A 63 -14.34 -6.07 2.63
CA LEU A 63 -14.99 -6.49 1.39
C LEU A 63 -13.98 -7.07 0.40
N GLU A 64 -12.83 -6.44 0.24
CA GLU A 64 -11.75 -6.93 -0.60
C GLU A 64 -11.17 -8.26 -0.09
N ALA A 65 -11.08 -8.45 1.22
CA ALA A 65 -10.65 -9.72 1.81
C ALA A 65 -11.62 -10.88 1.48
N ALA A 66 -12.91 -10.58 1.30
CA ALA A 66 -13.91 -11.56 0.91
C ALA A 66 -13.73 -12.05 -0.55
N ASP A 67 -13.00 -11.33 -1.40
CA ASP A 67 -12.65 -11.77 -2.76
C ASP A 67 -11.67 -12.96 -2.76
N GLY A 68 -11.10 -13.32 -1.60
CA GLY A 68 -10.27 -14.51 -1.43
C GLY A 68 -8.81 -14.39 -1.90
N ARG A 69 -8.35 -13.18 -2.25
CA ARG A 69 -6.93 -12.95 -2.59
C ARG A 69 -6.04 -13.18 -1.36
N PRO A 70 -5.05 -14.09 -1.40
CA PRO A 70 -4.19 -14.36 -0.24
C PRO A 70 -3.39 -13.12 0.18
N LEU A 71 -3.47 -12.77 1.46
CA LEU A 71 -2.71 -11.70 2.07
C LEU A 71 -1.77 -12.26 3.13
N ILE A 72 -0.50 -11.92 3.04
CA ILE A 72 0.52 -12.20 4.06
C ILE A 72 0.81 -10.90 4.82
N ALA A 73 0.91 -10.97 6.14
CA ALA A 73 1.40 -9.88 6.97
C ALA A 73 2.73 -10.27 7.62
N CYS A 74 3.81 -9.61 7.20
CA CYS A 74 5.17 -9.90 7.60
C CYS A 74 5.71 -8.84 8.56
N GLY A 75 5.82 -9.19 9.85
CA GLY A 75 6.16 -8.28 10.94
C GLY A 75 4.95 -7.80 11.74
N SER A 76 5.21 -7.30 12.95
CA SER A 76 4.16 -6.97 13.92
C SER A 76 3.34 -5.74 13.51
N LEU A 77 3.97 -4.76 12.86
CA LEU A 77 3.26 -3.55 12.42
C LEU A 77 2.36 -3.86 11.22
N SER A 78 2.81 -4.71 10.30
CA SER A 78 2.04 -5.20 9.16
C SER A 78 0.87 -6.04 9.63
N GLN A 79 1.01 -6.85 10.68
CA GLN A 79 -0.12 -7.58 11.25
C GLN A 79 -1.17 -6.62 11.83
N MET A 80 -0.74 -5.57 12.54
CA MET A 80 -1.64 -4.55 13.08
C MET A 80 -2.36 -3.78 11.96
N LEU A 81 -1.60 -3.24 11.00
CA LEU A 81 -2.13 -2.48 9.87
C LEU A 81 -3.05 -3.34 9.00
N ALA A 82 -2.69 -4.61 8.77
CA ALA A 82 -3.53 -5.52 8.02
C ALA A 82 -4.83 -5.86 8.77
N SER A 83 -4.75 -6.03 10.10
CA SER A 83 -5.93 -6.30 10.93
C SER A 83 -6.90 -5.13 10.97
N ASP A 84 -6.38 -3.91 10.99
CA ASP A 84 -7.18 -2.69 10.88
C ASP A 84 -7.91 -2.63 9.52
N ARG A 85 -7.15 -2.78 8.42
CA ARG A 85 -7.66 -2.59 7.05
C ARG A 85 -8.51 -3.75 6.53
N TRP A 86 -8.03 -4.99 6.65
CA TRP A 86 -8.64 -6.20 6.06
C TRP A 86 -9.24 -7.15 7.10
N GLY A 87 -9.20 -6.81 8.40
CA GLY A 87 -9.59 -7.74 9.47
C GLY A 87 -8.60 -8.90 9.61
N LEU A 88 -9.05 -10.04 10.13
CA LEU A 88 -8.20 -11.20 10.41
C LEU A 88 -7.88 -12.06 9.15
N ALA A 89 -7.91 -11.45 7.96
CA ALA A 89 -7.71 -12.15 6.69
C ALA A 89 -6.23 -12.45 6.39
N ALA A 90 -5.30 -11.70 6.99
CA ALA A 90 -3.88 -11.86 6.71
C ALA A 90 -3.28 -13.06 7.44
N ARG A 91 -2.53 -13.89 6.70
CA ARG A 91 -1.70 -14.95 7.30
C ARG A 91 -0.41 -14.32 7.86
N PRO A 92 -0.09 -14.52 9.14
CA PRO A 92 1.14 -13.98 9.73
C PRO A 92 2.38 -14.69 9.16
N MET A 93 3.44 -13.92 8.97
CA MET A 93 4.77 -14.39 8.62
C MET A 93 5.82 -13.53 9.34
N VAL A 94 7.02 -14.08 9.51
CA VAL A 94 8.11 -13.39 10.24
C VAL A 94 9.21 -12.92 9.28
N GLU A 95 9.61 -13.79 8.34
CA GLU A 95 10.73 -13.51 7.46
C GLU A 95 10.29 -12.91 6.11
N ALA A 96 10.80 -11.72 5.80
CA ALA A 96 10.47 -10.99 4.57
C ALA A 96 10.82 -11.81 3.31
N ASP A 97 11.94 -12.54 3.33
CA ASP A 97 12.36 -13.38 2.20
C ASP A 97 11.35 -14.48 1.88
N GLN A 98 10.78 -15.10 2.91
CA GLN A 98 9.74 -16.12 2.74
C GLN A 98 8.45 -15.49 2.20
N ALA A 99 8.13 -14.27 2.64
CA ALA A 99 6.97 -13.53 2.14
C ALA A 99 7.13 -13.20 0.65
N LEU A 100 8.30 -12.72 0.22
CA LEU A 100 8.59 -12.45 -1.19
C LEU A 100 8.53 -13.72 -2.06
N ILE A 101 9.06 -14.84 -1.57
CA ILE A 101 8.95 -16.15 -2.24
C ILE A 101 7.48 -16.55 -2.40
N ALA A 102 6.68 -16.42 -1.34
CA ALA A 102 5.26 -16.77 -1.38
C ALA A 102 4.46 -15.89 -2.34
N VAL A 103 4.79 -14.59 -2.45
CA VAL A 103 4.19 -13.70 -3.46
C VAL A 103 4.54 -14.16 -4.88
N ARG A 104 5.81 -14.45 -5.13
CA ARG A 104 6.28 -14.93 -6.43
C ARG A 104 5.61 -16.25 -6.82
N ASP A 105 5.61 -17.22 -5.93
CA ASP A 105 5.09 -18.57 -6.19
C ASP A 105 3.54 -18.57 -6.25
N GLY A 106 2.90 -17.61 -5.58
CA GLY A 106 1.46 -17.39 -5.58
C GLY A 106 0.96 -16.39 -6.62
N ALA A 107 1.73 -16.09 -7.67
CA ALA A 107 1.38 -15.09 -8.67
C ALA A 107 0.04 -15.37 -9.38
N ALA A 108 -0.25 -16.66 -9.65
CA ALA A 108 -1.51 -17.07 -10.28
C ALA A 108 -2.74 -16.75 -9.42
N GLN A 109 -2.58 -16.74 -8.10
CA GLN A 109 -3.62 -16.41 -7.12
C GLN A 109 -3.61 -14.93 -6.74
N LYS A 110 -2.73 -14.11 -7.34
CA LYS A 110 -2.49 -12.71 -6.95
C LYS A 110 -2.17 -12.58 -5.46
N THR A 111 -1.36 -13.50 -4.93
CA THR A 111 -0.86 -13.42 -3.56
C THR A 111 -0.10 -12.12 -3.36
N ARG A 112 -0.29 -11.51 -2.20
CA ARG A 112 0.37 -10.25 -1.81
C ARG A 112 0.89 -10.32 -0.39
N ALA A 113 1.92 -9.54 -0.10
CA ALA A 113 2.52 -9.46 1.23
C ALA A 113 2.68 -8.02 1.68
N LEU A 114 2.08 -7.67 2.82
CA LEU A 114 2.39 -6.45 3.55
C LEU A 114 3.59 -6.71 4.45
N ILE A 115 4.69 -6.01 4.22
CA ILE A 115 5.97 -6.25 4.91
C ILE A 115 6.44 -4.97 5.60
N ASP A 116 6.82 -5.09 6.87
CA ASP A 116 7.32 -3.98 7.68
C ASP A 116 8.56 -3.33 7.07
N LEU A 117 8.58 -2.01 7.11
CA LEU A 117 9.83 -1.26 6.97
C LEU A 117 10.63 -1.43 8.27
N SER A 118 11.69 -2.23 8.19
CA SER A 118 12.64 -2.49 9.27
C SER A 118 14.06 -2.12 8.85
N ALA A 119 15.01 -2.22 9.78
CA ALA A 119 16.43 -1.99 9.48
C ALA A 119 17.03 -3.02 8.51
N ARG A 120 16.38 -4.16 8.28
CA ARG A 120 16.81 -5.12 7.25
C ARG A 120 16.25 -4.66 5.89
N PRO A 121 17.09 -4.35 4.90
CA PRO A 121 16.68 -3.76 3.63
C PRO A 121 16.15 -4.79 2.62
N TRP A 122 15.12 -5.55 3.02
CA TRP A 122 14.53 -6.60 2.17
C TRP A 122 14.05 -6.08 0.81
N TRP A 123 13.61 -4.81 0.77
CA TRP A 123 13.11 -4.15 -0.44
C TRP A 123 14.17 -4.05 -1.53
N GLY A 124 15.47 -4.14 -1.19
CA GLY A 124 16.55 -4.16 -2.18
C GLY A 124 16.47 -5.37 -3.11
N ARG A 125 15.88 -6.47 -2.64
CA ARG A 125 15.65 -7.67 -3.45
C ARG A 125 14.71 -7.44 -4.63
N LEU A 126 13.84 -6.43 -4.56
CA LEU A 126 12.93 -6.09 -5.65
C LEU A 126 13.68 -5.59 -6.89
N LEU A 127 14.89 -5.04 -6.75
CA LEU A 127 15.74 -4.70 -7.90
C LEU A 127 16.17 -5.94 -8.70
N ALA A 128 16.42 -7.06 -8.01
CA ALA A 128 16.76 -8.33 -8.64
C ALA A 128 15.52 -9.14 -9.06
N LEU A 129 14.32 -8.72 -8.61
CA LEU A 129 13.06 -9.40 -8.86
C LEU A 129 12.04 -8.45 -9.50
N PRO A 130 12.20 -8.09 -10.80
CA PRO A 130 11.37 -7.07 -11.45
C PRO A 130 9.88 -7.41 -11.55
N MET A 131 9.49 -8.69 -11.47
CA MET A 131 8.10 -9.14 -11.42
C MET A 131 7.40 -8.81 -10.09
N LEU A 132 8.17 -8.59 -9.02
CA LEU A 132 7.65 -8.21 -7.71
C LEU A 132 7.74 -6.69 -7.60
N LYS A 133 6.59 -6.05 -7.33
CA LYS A 133 6.50 -4.61 -7.21
C LYS A 133 5.83 -4.22 -5.90
N VAL A 134 6.22 -3.08 -5.35
CA VAL A 134 5.39 -2.37 -4.36
C VAL A 134 4.12 -1.93 -5.07
N ILE A 135 2.96 -2.34 -4.54
CA ILE A 135 1.61 -2.07 -5.09
C ILE A 135 0.71 -1.26 -4.16
N ALA A 136 1.09 -1.14 -2.89
CA ALA A 136 0.45 -0.27 -1.91
C ALA A 136 1.43 -0.01 -0.76
N ALA A 137 1.14 0.99 0.06
CA ALA A 137 1.96 1.34 1.20
C ALA A 137 1.05 1.80 2.33
N LEU A 138 1.24 1.24 3.53
CA LEU A 138 0.43 1.58 4.69
C LEU A 138 1.26 2.31 5.75
N PRO A 139 0.73 3.37 6.38
CA PRO A 139 -0.57 4.01 6.07
C PRO A 139 -0.62 4.66 4.67
N ASP A 140 -1.80 4.61 4.05
CA ASP A 140 -2.10 5.10 2.69
C ASP A 140 -2.60 6.57 2.67
N ASP A 141 -2.55 7.25 3.82
CA ASP A 141 -2.88 8.67 3.95
C ASP A 141 -1.76 9.58 3.47
N ALA A 142 -2.10 10.64 2.73
CA ALA A 142 -1.16 11.59 2.15
C ALA A 142 -0.20 12.23 3.17
N ALA A 143 -0.66 12.49 4.39
CA ALA A 143 0.14 13.12 5.44
C ALA A 143 1.01 12.13 6.24
N ALA A 144 0.76 10.82 6.10
CA ALA A 144 1.46 9.80 6.88
C ALA A 144 2.60 9.15 6.09
N ALA A 145 3.78 9.08 6.70
CA ALA A 145 4.89 8.31 6.15
C ALA A 145 4.56 6.81 6.16
N PRO A 146 4.80 6.08 5.04
CA PRO A 146 4.64 4.64 5.02
C PRO A 146 5.44 3.93 6.09
N ARG A 147 4.86 2.87 6.63
CA ARG A 147 5.44 2.03 7.66
C ARG A 147 5.60 0.57 7.23
N ALA A 148 4.81 0.15 6.26
CA ALA A 148 4.88 -1.16 5.63
C ALA A 148 4.57 -1.03 4.14
N LEU A 149 5.15 -1.89 3.32
CA LEU A 149 4.94 -1.92 1.87
C LEU A 149 4.24 -3.22 1.49
N MET A 150 3.21 -3.10 0.66
CA MET A 150 2.53 -4.23 0.04
C MET A 150 3.26 -4.60 -1.24
N VAL A 151 3.70 -5.85 -1.35
CA VAL A 151 4.35 -6.40 -2.55
C VAL A 151 3.39 -7.35 -3.26
N GLY A 152 3.32 -7.25 -4.58
CA GLY A 152 2.55 -8.13 -5.45
C GLY A 152 3.16 -8.24 -6.84
N THR A 153 2.45 -8.89 -7.76
CA THR A 153 2.83 -9.06 -9.17
C THR A 153 1.95 -8.27 -10.14
N GLU A 154 1.06 -7.44 -9.60
CA GLU A 154 0.09 -6.67 -10.37
C GLU A 154 0.79 -5.50 -11.08
N ALA A 155 0.37 -5.22 -12.32
CA ALA A 155 0.81 -4.03 -13.04
C ALA A 155 0.10 -2.79 -12.48
N LEU A 156 0.84 -1.69 -12.35
CA LEU A 156 0.33 -0.42 -11.82
C LEU A 156 0.49 0.66 -12.86
N GLY A 157 -0.56 1.42 -13.06
CA GLY A 157 -0.56 2.68 -13.79
C GLY A 157 -0.57 3.90 -12.86
N PRO A 158 -0.47 5.10 -13.43
CA PRO A 158 -0.62 6.34 -12.68
C PRO A 158 -2.06 6.50 -12.18
N THR A 159 -2.23 6.80 -10.89
CA THR A 159 -3.55 7.09 -10.30
C THR A 159 -3.78 8.57 -10.06
N GLY A 160 -2.74 9.40 -10.23
CA GLY A 160 -2.78 10.85 -10.08
C GLY A 160 -2.13 11.32 -8.78
N ASP A 161 -2.40 10.62 -7.67
CA ASP A 161 -1.71 10.80 -6.39
C ASP A 161 -1.06 9.48 -6.00
N ASP A 162 0.24 9.37 -6.30
CA ASP A 162 1.04 8.17 -6.12
C ASP A 162 2.30 8.48 -5.30
N ARG A 163 2.80 7.45 -4.62
CA ARG A 163 4.14 7.40 -4.02
C ARG A 163 4.95 6.37 -4.77
N THR A 164 5.95 6.81 -5.53
CA THR A 164 6.88 5.87 -6.17
C THR A 164 8.03 5.55 -5.22
N PHE A 165 8.41 4.27 -5.14
CA PHE A 165 9.50 3.82 -4.28
C PHE A 165 10.75 3.59 -5.11
N TRP A 166 11.83 4.27 -4.73
CA TRP A 166 13.10 4.22 -5.43
C TRP A 166 14.22 3.81 -4.48
N VAL A 167 15.10 2.94 -4.97
CA VAL A 167 16.19 2.36 -4.20
C VAL A 167 17.54 2.83 -4.74
N THR A 168 18.51 3.01 -3.85
CA THR A 168 19.93 3.21 -4.20
C THR A 168 20.87 2.61 -3.14
N ASP A 169 22.06 2.19 -3.56
CA ASP A 169 23.19 1.83 -2.69
C ASP A 169 24.18 3.00 -2.47
N SER A 170 23.83 4.22 -2.89
CA SER A 170 24.70 5.38 -2.79
C SER A 170 25.17 5.65 -1.36
N ALA A 171 26.49 5.83 -1.21
CA ALA A 171 27.12 6.25 0.03
C ALA A 171 26.94 7.75 0.35
N TRP A 172 26.32 8.52 -0.55
CA TRP A 172 26.10 9.96 -0.33
C TRP A 172 25.15 10.21 0.84
N PRO A 173 25.28 11.33 1.58
CA PRO A 173 24.30 11.71 2.60
C PRO A 173 22.88 11.81 2.04
N ASP A 174 21.86 11.43 2.82
CA ASP A 174 20.47 11.36 2.35
C ASP A 174 19.97 12.71 1.80
N ALA A 175 20.29 13.81 2.50
CA ALA A 175 19.94 15.16 2.07
C ALA A 175 20.55 15.54 0.71
N ARG A 176 21.77 15.05 0.41
CA ARG A 176 22.42 15.30 -0.89
C ARG A 176 21.77 14.51 -2.02
N ILE A 177 21.26 13.31 -1.71
CA ILE A 177 20.49 12.51 -2.68
C ILE A 177 19.16 13.21 -2.97
N VAL A 178 18.46 13.70 -1.94
CA VAL A 178 17.22 14.49 -2.10
C VAL A 178 17.47 15.73 -2.95
N GLU A 179 18.55 16.48 -2.70
CA GLU A 179 18.91 17.66 -3.50
C GLU A 179 19.16 17.29 -4.97
N ALA A 180 19.93 16.23 -5.24
CA ALA A 180 20.22 15.78 -6.60
C ALA A 180 18.95 15.35 -7.36
N LEU A 181 18.05 14.61 -6.69
CA LEU A 181 16.75 14.25 -7.26
C LEU A 181 15.89 15.49 -7.51
N GLY A 182 15.90 16.46 -6.60
CA GLY A 182 15.22 17.75 -6.76
C GLY A 182 15.72 18.54 -7.97
N GLN A 183 17.04 18.59 -8.20
CA GLN A 183 17.65 19.21 -9.38
C GLN A 183 17.24 18.50 -10.69
N ALA A 184 16.95 17.20 -10.63
CA ALA A 184 16.40 16.43 -11.75
C ALA A 184 14.87 16.57 -11.91
N GLY A 185 14.20 17.39 -11.08
CA GLY A 185 12.76 17.62 -11.13
C GLY A 185 11.94 16.52 -10.45
N LEU A 186 12.51 15.81 -9.47
CA LEU A 186 11.83 14.81 -8.66
C LEU A 186 11.75 15.29 -7.21
N ALA A 187 10.53 15.38 -6.67
CA ALA A 187 10.34 15.60 -5.24
C ALA A 187 10.55 14.28 -4.50
N ALA A 188 11.58 14.20 -3.66
CA ALA A 188 12.01 12.98 -3.01
C ALA A 188 12.12 13.14 -1.48
N GLU A 189 11.78 12.08 -0.76
CA GLU A 189 11.93 11.99 0.69
C GLU A 189 12.62 10.69 1.08
N PHE A 190 13.56 10.75 2.03
CA PHE A 190 14.18 9.55 2.59
C PHE A 190 13.17 8.80 3.47
N LEU A 191 13.02 7.50 3.24
CA LEU A 191 12.05 6.66 3.96
C LEU A 191 12.73 5.68 4.91
N SER A 192 13.75 4.95 4.46
CA SER A 192 14.43 3.94 5.26
C SER A 192 15.81 3.63 4.71
N GLY A 193 16.71 3.14 5.58
CA GLY A 193 18.06 2.74 5.19
C GLY A 193 18.57 1.59 6.05
N GLY A 194 19.44 0.78 5.48
CA GLY A 194 20.05 -0.36 6.16
C GLY A 194 20.89 -1.20 5.20
N GLY A 195 21.92 -1.88 5.71
CA GLY A 195 22.75 -2.79 4.91
C GLY A 195 23.41 -2.15 3.67
N GLY A 196 23.73 -0.86 3.72
CA GLY A 196 24.30 -0.11 2.60
C GLY A 196 23.30 0.38 1.55
N LEU A 197 22.02 0.04 1.70
CA LEU A 197 20.97 0.50 0.80
C LEU A 197 20.12 1.60 1.44
N LYS A 198 19.55 2.46 0.60
CA LYS A 198 18.59 3.51 0.95
C LYS A 198 17.32 3.41 0.10
N LEU A 199 16.20 3.68 0.74
CA LEU A 199 14.87 3.71 0.14
C LEU A 199 14.32 5.13 0.25
N PHE A 200 13.87 5.66 -0.89
CA PHE A 200 13.23 6.96 -1.01
C PHE A 200 11.80 6.81 -1.54
N VAL A 201 10.97 7.78 -1.18
CA VAL A 201 9.67 8.02 -1.82
C VAL A 201 9.83 9.18 -2.77
N LEU A 202 9.36 9.01 -4.02
CA LEU A 202 9.20 10.07 -5.00
C LEU A 202 7.71 10.43 -5.07
N THR A 203 7.39 11.72 -5.02
CA THR A 203 6.01 12.18 -5.17
C THR A 203 5.54 11.99 -6.61
N GLY A 204 4.38 11.36 -6.77
CA GLY A 204 3.80 11.02 -8.06
C GLY A 204 4.25 9.66 -8.59
N TYR A 205 3.75 9.34 -9.79
CA TYR A 205 4.10 8.12 -10.50
C TYR A 205 5.36 8.34 -11.35
N VAL A 206 6.42 7.60 -11.05
CA VAL A 206 7.70 7.63 -11.77
C VAL A 206 7.98 6.24 -12.33
N GLN A 207 8.21 6.15 -13.63
CA GLN A 207 8.49 4.87 -14.30
C GLN A 207 9.94 4.42 -14.03
N ALA A 208 10.20 3.13 -14.21
CA ALA A 208 11.55 2.59 -14.02
C ALA A 208 12.54 3.16 -15.04
N GLU A 209 12.06 3.51 -16.23
CA GLU A 209 12.81 4.07 -17.35
C GLU A 209 12.75 5.61 -17.40
N ASP A 210 12.31 6.27 -16.33
CA ASP A 210 12.25 7.73 -16.30
C ASP A 210 13.65 8.33 -16.39
N VAL A 211 13.91 9.05 -17.47
CA VAL A 211 15.22 9.64 -17.80
C VAL A 211 15.76 10.58 -16.72
N ARG A 212 14.90 11.12 -15.85
CA ARG A 212 15.33 11.92 -14.69
C ARG A 212 16.15 11.11 -13.69
N LEU A 213 16.08 9.78 -13.74
CA LEU A 213 16.84 8.86 -12.89
C LEU A 213 18.17 8.40 -13.50
N ASP A 214 18.47 8.70 -14.77
CA ASP A 214 19.68 8.20 -15.47
C ASP A 214 21.01 8.64 -14.81
N GLY A 215 20.98 9.74 -14.06
CA GLY A 215 22.13 10.26 -13.30
C GLY A 215 21.98 10.11 -11.79
N ALA A 216 20.98 9.38 -11.31
CA ALA A 216 20.73 9.25 -9.88
C ALA A 216 21.91 8.51 -9.20
N PRO A 217 22.33 8.93 -8.00
CA PRO A 217 23.55 8.43 -7.39
C PRO A 217 23.39 6.96 -6.96
N GLY A 218 24.47 6.17 -7.05
CA GLY A 218 24.51 4.75 -6.70
C GLY A 218 24.97 3.88 -7.88
N GLY A 219 25.49 2.68 -7.59
CA GLY A 219 25.78 1.65 -8.59
C GLY A 219 24.63 0.67 -8.76
N LEU A 220 23.86 0.42 -7.69
CA LEU A 220 22.64 -0.38 -7.69
C LEU A 220 21.46 0.53 -7.37
N THR A 221 20.63 0.79 -8.37
CA THR A 221 19.49 1.70 -8.24
C THR A 221 18.30 1.27 -9.10
N GLY A 222 17.09 1.68 -8.70
CA GLY A 222 15.90 1.52 -9.54
C GLY A 222 14.58 1.76 -8.80
N VAL A 223 13.52 1.95 -9.59
CA VAL A 223 12.14 2.00 -9.10
C VAL A 223 11.64 0.58 -8.80
N ILE A 224 11.13 0.38 -7.59
CA ILE A 224 10.63 -0.92 -7.12
C ILE A 224 9.10 -1.02 -7.09
N GLY A 225 8.39 0.04 -7.48
CA GLY A 225 6.93 0.07 -7.57
C GLY A 225 6.36 1.41 -7.13
N ALA A 226 5.03 1.51 -7.12
CA ALA A 226 4.31 2.69 -6.70
C ALA A 226 3.13 2.30 -5.80
N ALA A 227 2.69 3.22 -4.95
CA ALA A 227 1.50 3.04 -4.13
C ALA A 227 0.56 4.22 -4.31
N PRO A 228 -0.72 3.99 -4.63
CA PRO A 228 -1.70 5.06 -4.65
C PRO A 228 -1.94 5.61 -3.24
N VAL A 229 -2.28 6.89 -3.19
CA VAL A 229 -2.69 7.62 -1.98
C VAL A 229 -4.14 8.06 -2.13
N PHE A 230 -4.96 7.86 -1.09
CA PHE A 230 -6.37 8.27 -1.03
C PHE A 230 -6.84 8.36 0.42
#